data_AF-A0A9P8JHV8-F1
#
_entry.id   AF-A0A9P8JHV8-F1
#
_cell.length_a   1.000
_cell.length_b   1.000
_cell.length_c   1.000
_cell.angle_alpha   90.00
_cell.angle_beta   90.00
_cell.angle_gamma   90.00
#
_symmetry.space_group_name_H-M   'P 1'
#
loop_
_entity.id
_entity.type
_entity.pdbx_description
1 polymer ?
#
loop_
_entity_poly.entity_id
_entity_poly.type
_entity_poly.pdbx_seq_one_letter_code
_entity_poly.pdbx_strand_id
1 'polypeptide(L)'
;DRFFETNWYTDHGFNLVVGNHDLLRYFLYCIERFSHAQSGGGSHGLTSLEARLVWQLGCLPRAIPSNAAPPYLNNLLQRLAIVENLLCGTFLDPTMVPVQPPANPPDPKLVEQYTQYLQDAFWHQLGRFVSIHDDIISPDAAQQIATALAAMRNILSMLENRDVLYSMAIARHFGGRMVDYTESKILVSKSAEPDDPIAKLAVAMNFIRDEDSQGTTQVVQRLCGMCRRSWQLQRQNTPPA
;
A
#
# COMPACT_ATOMS: atom_id res chain seq x y z
N ASP A 1 -11.26 -5.61 -2.99
CA ASP A 1 -11.44 -6.63 -1.95
C ASP A 1 -10.14 -7.15 -1.36
N ARG A 2 -9.51 -8.18 -1.96
CA ARG A 2 -8.35 -8.88 -1.37
C ARG A 2 -7.23 -7.95 -0.89
N PHE A 3 -6.84 -6.95 -1.69
CA PHE A 3 -5.78 -6.00 -1.31
C PHE A 3 -6.05 -5.26 0.01
N PHE A 4 -7.31 -4.89 0.25
CA PHE A 4 -7.74 -4.20 1.47
C PHE A 4 -8.35 -5.14 2.52
N GLU A 5 -8.27 -6.46 2.32
CA GLU A 5 -8.82 -7.49 3.21
C GLU A 5 -10.30 -7.23 3.59
N THR A 6 -11.11 -6.98 2.56
CA THR A 6 -12.55 -6.67 2.66
C THR A 6 -13.31 -7.37 1.52
N ASN A 7 -14.64 -7.47 1.64
CA ASN A 7 -15.58 -7.86 0.58
C ASN A 7 -16.41 -6.67 0.03
N TRP A 8 -16.21 -5.48 0.59
CA TRP A 8 -17.06 -4.32 0.33
C TRP A 8 -17.16 -3.92 -1.16
N TYR A 9 -16.08 -4.06 -1.92
CA TYR A 9 -16.08 -3.66 -3.33
C TYR A 9 -16.92 -4.61 -4.18
N THR A 10 -16.92 -5.91 -3.86
CA THR A 10 -17.81 -6.90 -4.49
C THR A 10 -19.27 -6.58 -4.18
N ASP A 11 -19.58 -6.26 -2.92
CA ASP A 11 -20.96 -6.08 -2.47
C ASP A 11 -21.56 -4.73 -2.92
N HIS A 12 -20.75 -3.67 -3.03
CA HIS A 12 -21.23 -2.30 -3.25
C HIS A 12 -20.60 -1.56 -4.43
N GLY A 13 -19.42 -1.98 -4.87
CA GLY A 13 -18.57 -1.19 -5.78
C GLY A 13 -19.22 -0.93 -7.13
N PHE A 14 -19.86 -1.93 -7.74
CA PHE A 14 -20.48 -1.78 -9.06
C PHE A 14 -21.62 -0.74 -9.05
N ASN A 15 -22.48 -0.77 -8.02
CA ASN A 15 -23.58 0.19 -7.88
C ASN A 15 -23.08 1.63 -7.78
N LEU A 16 -21.97 1.85 -7.08
CA LEU A 16 -21.35 3.16 -6.96
C LEU A 16 -20.67 3.62 -8.25
N VAL A 17 -20.07 2.70 -9.03
CA VAL A 17 -19.55 3.03 -10.37
C VAL A 17 -20.68 3.47 -11.29
N VAL A 18 -21.79 2.72 -11.35
CA VAL A 18 -22.94 3.06 -12.21
C VAL A 18 -23.61 4.36 -11.78
N GLY A 19 -23.68 4.63 -10.47
CA GLY A 19 -24.22 5.87 -9.92
C GLY A 19 -23.35 7.11 -10.14
N ASN A 20 -22.10 6.94 -10.57
CA ASN A 20 -21.16 8.05 -10.84
C ASN A 20 -20.87 8.13 -12.35
N HIS A 21 -21.54 9.05 -13.05
CA HIS A 21 -21.44 9.19 -14.50
C HIS A 21 -20.01 9.41 -15.02
N ASP A 22 -19.20 10.20 -14.33
CA ASP A 22 -17.82 10.48 -14.75
C ASP A 22 -16.93 9.25 -14.61
N LEU A 23 -17.06 8.53 -13.49
CA LEU A 23 -16.32 7.29 -13.25
C LEU A 23 -16.77 6.18 -14.21
N LEU A 24 -18.08 6.04 -14.46
CA LEU A 24 -18.59 5.07 -15.43
C LEU A 24 -18.06 5.36 -16.83
N ARG A 25 -18.07 6.63 -17.25
CA ARG A 25 -17.50 7.04 -18.54
C ARG A 25 -16.02 6.72 -18.64
N TYR A 26 -15.25 6.99 -17.58
CA TYR A 26 -13.82 6.67 -17.54
C TYR A 26 -13.57 5.16 -17.56
N PHE A 27 -14.38 4.37 -16.83
CA PHE A 27 -14.33 2.91 -16.81
C PHE A 27 -14.58 2.32 -18.21
N LEU A 28 -15.61 2.78 -18.92
CA LEU A 28 -15.91 2.37 -20.29
C LEU A 28 -14.79 2.74 -21.26
N TYR A 29 -14.25 3.95 -21.15
CA TYR A 29 -13.10 4.38 -21.94
C TYR A 29 -11.88 3.47 -21.72
N CYS A 30 -11.59 3.10 -20.47
CA CYS A 30 -10.52 2.15 -20.16
C CYS A 30 -10.75 0.78 -20.82
N ILE A 31 -11.96 0.24 -20.75
CA ILE A 31 -12.30 -1.05 -21.42
C ILE A 31 -12.02 -0.99 -22.92
N GLU A 32 -12.47 0.07 -23.59
CA GLU A 32 -12.26 0.25 -25.03
C GLU A 32 -10.77 0.32 -25.38
N ARG A 33 -9.99 1.08 -24.60
CA ARG A 33 -8.54 1.21 -24.76
C ARG A 33 -7.81 -0.11 -24.53
N PHE A 34 -8.21 -0.89 -23.52
CA PHE A 34 -7.58 -2.18 -23.23
C PHE A 34 -7.92 -3.22 -24.30
N SER A 35 -9.16 -3.24 -24.79
CA SER A 35 -9.56 -4.11 -25.89
C SER A 35 -8.78 -3.79 -27.17
N HIS A 36 -8.68 -2.52 -27.55
CA HIS A 36 -7.93 -2.08 -28.72
C HIS A 36 -6.44 -2.50 -28.65
N ALA A 37 -5.83 -2.40 -27.46
CA ALA A 37 -4.45 -2.82 -27.26
C ALA A 37 -4.26 -4.34 -27.40
N GLN A 38 -5.21 -5.15 -26.91
CA GLN A 38 -5.17 -6.61 -27.08
C GLN A 38 -5.29 -7.01 -28.56
N SER A 39 -5.99 -6.23 -29.37
CA SER A 39 -6.14 -6.46 -30.82
C SER A 39 -4.97 -5.93 -31.68
N GLY A 40 -3.82 -5.64 -31.08
CA GLY A 40 -2.62 -5.17 -31.79
C GLY A 40 -2.53 -3.64 -31.92
N GLY A 41 -3.41 -2.90 -31.25
CA GLY A 41 -3.28 -1.46 -31.10
C GLY A 41 -2.13 -1.05 -30.17
N GLY A 42 -1.68 0.21 -30.29
CA GLY A 42 -0.59 0.72 -29.46
C GLY A 42 -0.90 0.71 -27.95
N SER A 43 0.05 0.23 -27.15
CA SER A 43 -0.05 0.14 -25.68
C SER A 43 0.35 1.42 -24.92
N HIS A 44 0.60 2.51 -25.66
CA HIS A 44 1.08 3.75 -25.08
C HIS A 44 0.06 4.33 -24.07
N GLY A 45 0.53 4.58 -22.84
CA GLY A 45 -0.25 5.19 -21.77
C GLY A 45 -1.22 4.28 -21.01
N LEU A 46 -1.33 2.99 -21.38
CA LEU A 46 -2.27 2.07 -20.73
C LEU A 46 -2.01 1.91 -19.24
N THR A 47 -0.75 1.73 -18.85
CA THR A 47 -0.36 1.61 -17.45
C THR A 47 -0.82 2.80 -16.60
N SER A 48 -0.77 4.02 -17.15
CA SER A 48 -1.24 5.21 -16.45
C SER A 48 -2.77 5.26 -16.35
N LEU A 49 -3.48 4.79 -17.39
CA LEU A 49 -4.94 4.68 -17.37
C LEU A 49 -5.41 3.64 -16.33
N GLU A 50 -4.76 2.48 -16.32
CA GLU A 50 -4.99 1.40 -15.36
C GLU A 50 -4.71 1.85 -13.93
N ALA A 51 -3.57 2.49 -13.68
CA ALA A 51 -3.23 2.97 -12.33
C ALA A 51 -4.25 4.00 -11.83
N ARG A 52 -4.66 4.93 -12.68
CA ARG A 52 -5.73 5.89 -12.35
C ARG A 52 -7.06 5.17 -12.08
N LEU A 53 -7.41 4.18 -12.90
CA LEU A 53 -8.65 3.42 -12.72
C LEU A 53 -8.64 2.66 -11.40
N VAL A 54 -7.57 1.92 -11.10
CA VAL A 54 -7.38 1.19 -9.84
C VAL A 54 -7.51 2.14 -8.65
N TRP A 55 -6.90 3.32 -8.72
CA TRP A 55 -6.99 4.31 -7.65
C TRP A 55 -8.41 4.86 -7.47
N GLN A 56 -9.07 5.24 -8.56
CA GLN A 56 -10.46 5.74 -8.50
C GLN A 56 -11.43 4.69 -7.96
N LEU A 57 -11.29 3.43 -8.38
CA LEU A 57 -12.07 2.32 -7.86
C LEU A 57 -11.79 2.09 -6.37
N GLY A 58 -10.52 2.14 -5.95
CA GLY A 58 -10.13 2.07 -4.53
C GLY A 58 -10.70 3.21 -3.69
N CYS A 59 -10.97 4.38 -4.28
CA CYS A 59 -11.54 5.53 -3.59
C CYS A 59 -13.07 5.52 -3.48
N LEU A 60 -13.77 4.56 -4.09
CA LEU A 60 -15.23 4.46 -4.02
C LEU A 60 -15.83 4.57 -2.61
N PRO A 61 -15.25 3.98 -1.55
CA PRO A 61 -15.75 4.11 -0.18
C PRO A 61 -15.94 5.56 0.29
N ARG A 62 -15.14 6.50 -0.24
CA ARG A 62 -15.19 7.93 0.13
C ARG A 62 -16.44 8.63 -0.36
N ALA A 63 -17.15 8.06 -1.35
CA ALA A 63 -18.40 8.61 -1.85
C ALA A 63 -19.58 8.38 -0.89
N ILE A 64 -19.42 7.49 0.10
CA ILE A 64 -20.46 7.24 1.11
C ILE A 64 -20.34 8.28 2.23
N PRO A 65 -21.41 9.04 2.53
CA PRO A 65 -21.41 10.00 3.63
C PRO A 65 -21.14 9.33 4.98
N SER A 66 -20.26 9.93 5.80
CA SER A 66 -19.86 9.43 7.11
C SER A 66 -21.04 9.19 8.07
N ASN A 67 -22.10 9.97 7.93
CA ASN A 67 -23.28 9.93 8.80
C ASN A 67 -24.11 8.65 8.64
N ALA A 68 -23.90 7.92 7.55
CA ALA A 68 -24.60 6.67 7.21
C ALA A 68 -23.64 5.47 7.11
N ALA A 69 -22.37 5.66 7.48
CA ALA A 69 -21.32 4.67 7.30
C ALA A 69 -21.38 3.59 8.40
N PRO A 70 -21.57 2.31 8.04
CA PRO A 70 -21.47 1.21 8.99
C PRO A 70 -20.01 1.04 9.48
N PRO A 71 -19.78 0.44 10.67
CA PRO A 71 -18.44 0.34 11.25
C PRO A 71 -17.38 -0.32 10.34
N TYR A 72 -17.78 -1.31 9.53
CA TYR A 72 -16.86 -1.96 8.58
C TYR A 72 -16.33 -0.99 7.50
N LEU A 73 -17.09 0.05 7.16
CA LEU A 73 -16.68 1.06 6.20
C LEU A 73 -15.60 1.97 6.79
N ASN A 74 -15.66 2.25 8.10
CA ASN A 74 -14.62 2.99 8.78
C ASN A 74 -13.27 2.27 8.70
N ASN A 75 -13.25 0.96 8.95
CA ASN A 75 -12.04 0.15 8.79
C ASN A 75 -11.48 0.25 7.36
N LEU A 76 -12.34 0.16 6.34
CA LEU A 76 -11.90 0.29 4.95
C LEU A 76 -11.34 1.69 4.63
N LEU A 77 -11.97 2.75 5.14
CA LEU A 77 -11.50 4.13 4.96
C LEU A 77 -10.15 4.36 5.65
N GLN A 78 -9.93 3.80 6.84
CA GLN A 78 -8.64 3.82 7.52
C GLN A 78 -7.57 3.10 6.70
N ARG A 79 -7.85 1.90 6.19
CA ARG A 79 -6.93 1.12 5.33
C ARG A 79 -6.60 1.87 4.03
N LEU A 80 -7.59 2.51 3.42
CA LEU A 80 -7.38 3.34 2.23
C LEU A 80 -6.49 4.56 2.55
N ALA A 81 -6.74 5.25 3.65
CA ALA A 81 -5.93 6.39 4.09
C ALA A 81 -4.47 5.98 4.39
N ILE A 82 -4.26 4.80 4.99
CA ILE A 82 -2.93 4.22 5.19
C ILE A 82 -2.20 4.06 3.86
N VAL A 83 -2.84 3.42 2.88
CA VAL A 83 -2.24 3.16 1.57
C VAL A 83 -1.98 4.46 0.81
N GLU A 84 -2.90 5.42 0.86
CA GLU A 84 -2.71 6.75 0.26
C GLU A 84 -1.48 7.45 0.85
N ASN A 85 -1.39 7.55 2.18
CA ASN A 85 -0.27 8.19 2.83
C ASN A 85 1.04 7.46 2.57
N LEU A 86 1.02 6.12 2.56
CA LEU A 86 2.18 5.30 2.22
C LEU A 86 2.68 5.59 0.80
N LEU A 87 1.77 5.62 -0.17
CA LEU A 87 2.09 5.94 -1.56
C LEU A 87 2.54 7.39 -1.75
N CYS A 88 1.93 8.35 -1.05
CA CYS A 88 2.27 9.77 -1.21
C CYS A 88 3.52 10.20 -0.42
N GLY A 89 3.97 9.41 0.55
CA GLY A 89 5.04 9.79 1.46
C GLY A 89 4.61 10.81 2.52
N THR A 90 3.31 10.95 2.77
CA THR A 90 2.74 11.83 3.79
C THR A 90 2.45 11.06 5.07
N PHE A 91 2.15 11.77 6.16
CA PHE A 91 1.88 11.15 7.46
C PHE A 91 0.37 10.98 7.69
N LEU A 92 -0.02 9.81 8.17
CA LEU A 92 -1.41 9.52 8.52
C LEU A 92 -1.80 10.27 9.80
N ASP A 93 -2.99 10.86 9.82
CA ASP A 93 -3.59 11.40 11.05
C ASP A 93 -3.69 10.28 12.12
N PRO A 94 -3.16 10.47 13.34
CA PRO A 94 -3.24 9.47 14.40
C PRO A 94 -4.66 8.98 14.72
N THR A 95 -5.69 9.80 14.50
CA THR A 95 -7.11 9.42 14.67
C THR A 95 -7.59 8.39 13.64
N MET A 96 -6.87 8.26 12.52
CA MET A 96 -7.14 7.30 11.44
C MET A 96 -6.38 5.99 11.61
N VAL A 97 -5.57 5.84 12.66
CA VAL A 97 -4.92 4.57 12.98
C VAL A 97 -5.98 3.56 13.44
N PRO A 98 -6.06 2.36 12.82
CA PRO A 98 -6.97 1.32 13.27
C PRO A 98 -6.77 0.99 14.75
N VAL A 99 -7.83 0.57 15.43
CA VAL A 99 -7.76 0.24 16.86
C VAL A 99 -6.78 -0.93 17.08
N GLN A 100 -5.99 -0.85 18.15
CA GLN A 100 -5.11 -1.94 18.53
C GLN A 100 -5.94 -3.18 18.89
N PRO A 101 -5.66 -4.37 18.31
CA PRO A 101 -6.37 -5.57 18.71
C PRO A 101 -6.02 -5.95 20.17
N PRO A 102 -6.83 -6.80 20.83
CA PRO A 102 -6.60 -7.21 22.21
C PRO A 102 -5.20 -7.78 22.42
N ALA A 103 -4.55 -7.47 23.54
CA ALA A 103 -3.18 -7.93 23.80
C ALA A 103 -3.01 -9.46 23.77
N ASN A 104 -4.09 -10.18 24.12
CA ASN A 104 -4.13 -11.64 24.07
C ASN A 104 -4.78 -12.09 22.76
N PRO A 105 -4.05 -12.78 21.86
CA PRO A 105 -4.65 -13.34 20.66
C PRO A 105 -5.68 -14.43 21.03
N PRO A 106 -6.71 -14.64 20.20
CA PRO A 106 -7.61 -15.80 20.34
C PRO A 106 -6.84 -17.11 20.10
N ASP A 107 -7.41 -18.25 20.53
CA ASP A 107 -6.83 -19.57 20.28
C ASP A 107 -6.60 -19.76 18.77
N PRO A 108 -5.38 -20.11 18.30
CA PRO A 108 -5.11 -20.37 16.88
C PRO A 108 -6.01 -21.45 16.26
N LYS A 109 -6.63 -22.32 17.07
CA LYS A 109 -7.64 -23.30 16.59
C LYS A 109 -8.95 -22.64 16.14
N LEU A 110 -9.25 -21.44 16.63
CA LEU A 110 -10.37 -20.62 16.19
C LEU A 110 -9.94 -19.81 14.96
N VAL A 111 -9.76 -20.51 13.84
CA VAL A 111 -9.12 -19.99 12.61
C VAL A 111 -9.69 -18.63 12.19
N GLU A 112 -11.00 -18.46 12.13
CA GLU A 112 -11.63 -17.19 11.70
C GLU A 112 -11.27 -16.01 12.63
N GLN A 113 -11.38 -16.22 13.95
CA GLN A 113 -11.08 -15.19 14.94
C GLN A 113 -9.59 -14.85 14.94
N TYR A 114 -8.74 -15.87 14.79
CA TYR A 114 -7.29 -15.70 14.73
C TYR A 114 -6.85 -14.98 13.45
N THR A 115 -7.43 -15.32 12.29
CA THR A 115 -7.19 -14.61 11.03
C THR A 115 -7.63 -13.14 11.12
N GLN A 116 -8.80 -12.87 11.68
CA GLN A 116 -9.29 -11.51 11.89
C GLN A 116 -8.38 -10.73 12.85
N TYR A 117 -7.92 -11.36 13.93
CA TYR A 117 -6.94 -10.77 14.85
C TYR A 117 -5.63 -10.38 14.13
N LEU A 118 -5.08 -11.28 13.30
CA LEU A 118 -3.85 -11.00 12.54
C LEU A 118 -4.06 -9.86 11.53
N GLN A 119 -5.24 -9.80 10.91
CA GLN A 119 -5.64 -8.72 10.03
C GLN A 119 -5.67 -7.37 10.76
N ASP A 120 -6.36 -7.30 11.90
CA ASP A 120 -6.44 -6.06 12.68
C ASP A 120 -5.07 -5.65 13.23
N ALA A 121 -4.26 -6.62 13.67
CA ALA A 121 -2.89 -6.39 14.11
C ALA A 121 -2.02 -5.80 12.99
N PHE A 122 -2.09 -6.37 11.78
CA PHE A 122 -1.30 -5.90 10.65
C PHE A 122 -1.64 -4.47 10.28
N TRP A 123 -2.93 -4.17 10.08
CA TRP A 123 -3.38 -2.83 9.69
C TRP A 123 -3.14 -1.79 10.79
N HIS A 124 -3.23 -2.17 12.07
CA HIS A 124 -2.86 -1.30 13.17
C HIS A 124 -1.36 -0.95 13.14
N GLN A 125 -0.47 -1.93 12.99
CA GLN A 125 0.97 -1.67 12.95
C GLN A 125 1.38 -0.86 11.71
N LEU A 126 0.77 -1.13 10.56
CA LEU A 126 0.99 -0.34 9.35
C LEU A 126 0.49 1.10 9.53
N GLY A 127 -0.70 1.29 10.11
CA GLY A 127 -1.23 2.62 10.41
C GLY A 127 -0.34 3.40 11.37
N ARG A 128 0.12 2.74 12.45
CA ARG A 128 1.11 3.32 13.37
C ARG A 128 2.37 3.75 12.63
N PHE A 129 2.96 2.86 11.83
CA PHE A 129 4.14 3.18 11.03
C PHE A 129 3.93 4.44 10.16
N VAL A 130 2.82 4.51 9.42
CA VAL A 130 2.55 5.64 8.51
C VAL A 130 2.21 6.95 9.28
N SER A 131 1.77 6.86 10.53
CA SER A 131 1.50 8.05 11.38
C SER A 131 2.73 8.64 12.07
N ILE A 132 3.84 7.90 12.15
CA ILE A 132 5.06 8.38 12.83
C ILE A 132 5.75 9.40 11.95
N HIS A 133 5.91 10.61 12.48
CA HIS A 133 6.69 11.69 11.87
C HIS A 133 8.19 11.37 11.95
N ASP A 134 8.74 10.91 10.83
CA ASP A 134 10.12 10.47 10.69
C ASP A 134 11.01 11.50 9.94
N ASP A 135 10.41 12.64 9.62
CA ASP A 135 11.03 13.89 9.14
C ASP A 135 11.77 14.63 10.26
N ILE A 136 11.38 14.40 11.52
CA ILE A 136 12.06 14.90 12.71
C ILE A 136 12.98 13.79 13.26
N ILE A 137 14.28 14.08 13.38
CA ILE A 137 15.24 13.13 13.96
C ILE A 137 14.94 12.98 15.46
N SER A 138 14.27 11.88 15.81
CA SER A 138 13.94 11.50 17.18
C SER A 138 14.30 10.03 17.45
N PRO A 139 15.09 9.72 18.49
CA PRO A 139 15.37 8.33 18.88
C PRO A 139 14.10 7.53 19.20
N ASP A 140 13.08 8.20 19.76
CA ASP A 140 11.80 7.59 20.05
C ASP A 140 11.05 7.22 18.76
N ALA A 141 11.02 8.11 17.76
CA ALA A 141 10.43 7.82 16.45
C ALA A 141 11.14 6.63 15.77
N ALA A 142 12.47 6.58 15.82
CA ALA A 142 13.25 5.47 15.27
C ALA A 142 12.90 4.13 15.94
N GLN A 143 12.79 4.10 17.26
CA GLN A 143 12.40 2.90 18.01
C GLN A 143 10.97 2.46 17.69
N GLN A 144 10.02 3.40 17.59
CA GLN A 144 8.64 3.11 17.24
C GLN A 144 8.51 2.53 15.83
N ILE A 145 9.25 3.07 14.86
CA ILE A 145 9.29 2.54 13.48
C ILE A 145 9.86 1.12 13.47
N ALA A 146 11.01 0.90 14.12
CA ALA A 146 11.61 -0.44 14.19
C ALA A 146 10.65 -1.46 14.81
N THR A 147 9.95 -1.05 15.88
CA THR A 147 8.95 -1.89 16.55
C THR A 147 7.78 -2.23 15.62
N ALA A 148 7.24 -1.25 14.90
CA ALA A 148 6.12 -1.46 13.96
C ALA A 148 6.52 -2.36 12.78
N LEU A 149 7.70 -2.14 12.17
CA LEU A 149 8.21 -2.96 11.07
C LEU A 149 8.45 -4.41 11.53
N ALA A 150 9.08 -4.61 12.70
CA ALA A 150 9.30 -5.94 13.25
C ALA A 150 7.97 -6.67 13.53
N ALA A 151 6.98 -5.96 14.09
CA ALA A 151 5.66 -6.53 14.35
C ALA A 151 4.96 -6.95 13.05
N MET A 152 4.95 -6.09 12.02
CA MET A 152 4.37 -6.43 10.71
C MET A 152 5.03 -7.65 10.07
N ARG A 153 6.37 -7.73 10.11
CA ARG A 153 7.13 -8.85 9.52
C ARG A 153 6.70 -10.20 10.09
N ASN A 154 6.34 -10.26 11.37
CA ASN A 154 5.93 -11.49 12.05
C ASN A 154 4.48 -11.93 11.71
N ILE A 155 3.68 -11.07 11.07
CA ILE A 155 2.25 -11.31 10.81
C ILE A 155 1.86 -11.13 9.34
N LEU A 156 2.82 -11.30 8.42
CA LEU A 156 2.57 -11.29 6.97
C LEU A 156 1.71 -12.47 6.53
N SER A 157 1.80 -13.61 7.22
CA SER A 157 0.96 -14.80 7.00
C SER A 157 0.96 -15.34 5.56
N MET A 158 2.03 -15.09 4.79
CA MET A 158 2.13 -15.43 3.36
C MET A 158 1.02 -14.80 2.50
N LEU A 159 0.48 -13.66 2.92
CA LEU A 159 -0.53 -12.92 2.17
C LEU A 159 0.15 -11.87 1.30
N GLU A 160 0.02 -12.02 -0.02
CA GLU A 160 0.64 -11.16 -1.03
C GLU A 160 0.41 -9.67 -0.77
N ASN A 161 -0.83 -9.27 -0.46
CA ASN A 161 -1.14 -7.86 -0.20
C ASN A 161 -0.36 -7.31 1.00
N ARG A 162 -0.09 -8.12 2.02
CA ARG A 162 0.71 -7.73 3.18
C ARG A 162 2.18 -7.66 2.84
N ASP A 163 2.70 -8.59 2.04
CA ASP A 163 4.08 -8.55 1.53
C ASP A 163 4.35 -7.29 0.70
N VAL A 164 3.38 -6.89 -0.15
CA VAL A 164 3.42 -5.63 -0.91
C VAL A 164 3.44 -4.42 0.02
N LEU A 165 2.50 -4.32 0.95
CA LEU A 165 2.42 -3.18 1.88
C LEU A 165 3.64 -3.07 2.79
N TYR A 166 4.15 -4.20 3.29
CA TYR A 166 5.37 -4.24 4.07
C TYR A 166 6.59 -3.80 3.25
N SER A 167 6.71 -4.26 2.00
CA SER A 167 7.79 -3.85 1.11
C SER A 167 7.73 -2.34 0.80
N MET A 168 6.52 -1.79 0.60
CA MET A 168 6.33 -0.34 0.44
C MET A 168 6.74 0.45 1.69
N ALA A 169 6.44 -0.07 2.89
CA ALA A 169 6.87 0.53 4.16
C ALA A 169 8.41 0.55 4.31
N ILE A 170 9.07 -0.57 3.99
CA ILE A 170 10.54 -0.67 3.96
C ILE A 170 11.13 0.31 2.94
N ALA A 171 10.56 0.34 1.73
CA ALA A 171 10.98 1.23 0.66
C ALA A 171 10.86 2.71 1.07
N ARG A 172 9.76 3.11 1.70
CA ARG A 172 9.60 4.46 2.24
C ARG A 172 10.63 4.78 3.32
N HIS A 173 10.75 3.91 4.33
CA HIS A 173 11.58 4.18 5.51
C HIS A 173 13.06 4.30 5.17
N PHE A 174 13.61 3.35 4.39
CA PHE A 174 15.03 3.38 4.05
C PHE A 174 15.30 4.18 2.78
N GLY A 175 14.39 4.15 1.81
CA GLY A 175 14.61 4.71 0.48
C GLY A 175 14.70 6.23 0.44
N GLY A 176 13.93 6.92 1.29
CA GLY A 176 14.05 8.38 1.45
C GLY A 176 15.38 8.83 2.05
N ARG A 177 16.09 7.94 2.76
CA ARG A 177 17.33 8.25 3.51
C ARG A 177 18.61 7.89 2.75
N MET A 178 18.53 7.16 1.63
CA MET A 178 19.71 6.76 0.87
C MET A 178 20.02 7.73 -0.28
N VAL A 179 21.02 8.58 -0.05
CA VAL A 179 21.49 9.64 -0.97
C VAL A 179 21.85 9.07 -2.36
N ASP A 180 22.50 7.90 -2.42
CA ASP A 180 23.10 7.37 -3.66
C ASP A 180 22.32 6.27 -4.39
N TYR A 181 21.05 6.04 -4.04
CA TYR A 181 20.24 5.03 -4.72
C TYR A 181 19.57 5.59 -5.97
N THR A 182 19.90 5.02 -7.12
CA THR A 182 19.13 5.17 -8.36
C THR A 182 18.49 3.82 -8.64
N GLU A 183 17.27 3.79 -9.18
CA GLU A 183 16.57 2.54 -9.49
C GLU A 183 17.36 1.60 -10.43
N SER A 184 18.24 2.18 -11.25
CA SER A 184 19.18 1.46 -12.12
C SER A 184 20.41 0.87 -11.39
N LYS A 185 20.64 1.24 -10.14
CA LYS A 185 21.81 0.83 -9.35
C LYS A 185 21.43 -0.35 -8.46
N ILE A 186 22.13 -1.45 -8.63
CA ILE A 186 21.98 -2.62 -7.75
C ILE A 186 22.48 -2.24 -6.36
N LEU A 187 21.61 -2.34 -5.36
CA LEU A 187 22.00 -2.23 -3.96
C LEU A 187 22.67 -3.52 -3.55
N VAL A 188 23.98 -3.47 -3.39
CA VAL A 188 24.76 -4.59 -2.84
C VAL A 188 25.13 -4.20 -1.42
N SER A 189 24.56 -4.91 -0.45
CA SER A 189 25.04 -4.81 0.92
C SER A 189 26.49 -5.29 0.98
N LYS A 190 27.34 -4.52 1.66
CA LYS A 190 28.70 -4.95 2.02
C LYS A 190 28.75 -5.58 3.41
N SER A 191 27.62 -5.62 4.11
CA SER A 191 27.49 -6.13 5.47
C SER A 191 26.92 -7.55 5.44
N ALA A 192 27.47 -8.44 6.26
CA ALA A 192 26.88 -9.76 6.50
C ALA A 192 25.80 -9.72 7.61
N GLU A 193 25.53 -8.54 8.18
CA GLU A 193 24.56 -8.38 9.26
C GLU A 193 23.11 -8.61 8.78
N PRO A 194 22.33 -9.47 9.45
CA PRO A 194 20.95 -9.77 9.07
C PRO A 194 20.02 -8.55 9.08
N ASP A 195 20.38 -7.50 9.81
CA ASP A 195 19.55 -6.30 10.00
C ASP A 195 19.92 -5.13 9.07
N ASP A 196 20.83 -5.35 8.12
CA ASP A 196 21.36 -4.28 7.27
C ASP A 196 20.26 -3.54 6.48
N PRO A 197 20.10 -2.21 6.70
CA PRO A 197 19.15 -1.37 5.98
C PRO A 197 19.24 -1.46 4.45
N ILE A 198 20.46 -1.58 3.91
CA ILE A 198 20.68 -1.64 2.45
C ILE A 198 20.14 -2.96 1.91
N ALA A 199 20.43 -4.09 2.58
CA ALA A 199 19.90 -5.39 2.21
C ALA A 199 18.36 -5.42 2.25
N LYS A 200 17.75 -4.91 3.33
CA LYS A 200 16.28 -4.85 3.45
C LYS A 200 15.65 -4.05 2.32
N LEU A 201 16.22 -2.89 2.01
CA LEU A 201 15.74 -2.04 0.94
C LEU A 201 15.93 -2.68 -0.45
N ALA A 202 17.07 -3.35 -0.68
CA ALA A 202 17.31 -4.08 -1.92
C ALA A 202 16.27 -5.17 -2.16
N VAL A 203 15.94 -5.95 -1.12
CA VAL A 203 14.90 -7.00 -1.18
C VAL A 203 13.54 -6.38 -1.47
N ALA A 204 13.14 -5.36 -0.72
CA ALA A 204 11.84 -4.70 -0.90
C ALA A 204 11.69 -4.08 -2.29
N MET A 205 12.74 -3.44 -2.82
CA MET A 205 12.68 -2.80 -4.14
C MET A 205 12.70 -3.80 -5.29
N ASN A 206 13.46 -4.88 -5.18
CA ASN A 206 13.37 -5.97 -6.16
C ASN A 206 11.97 -6.57 -6.16
N PHE A 207 11.41 -6.85 -4.98
CA PHE A 207 10.04 -7.34 -4.86
C PHE A 207 9.02 -6.39 -5.52
N ILE A 208 9.04 -5.10 -5.18
CA ILE A 208 8.12 -4.10 -5.77
C ILE A 208 8.28 -4.01 -7.30
N ARG A 209 9.52 -4.04 -7.81
CA ARG A 209 9.78 -4.00 -9.26
C ARG A 209 9.22 -5.25 -9.95
N ASP A 210 9.46 -6.40 -9.36
CA ASP A 210 9.01 -7.67 -9.92
C ASP A 210 7.47 -7.71 -9.92
N GLU A 211 6.83 -7.30 -8.81
CA GLU A 211 5.37 -7.18 -8.69
C GLU A 211 4.74 -6.14 -9.64
N ASP A 212 5.39 -5.02 -9.95
CA ASP A 212 4.89 -4.06 -10.96
C ASP A 212 4.81 -4.68 -12.38
N SER A 213 5.70 -5.65 -12.65
CA SER A 213 5.81 -6.30 -13.97
C SER A 213 5.09 -7.65 -14.07
N GLN A 214 5.01 -8.40 -12.96
CA GLN A 214 4.61 -9.81 -12.90
C GLN A 214 3.61 -10.08 -11.76
N GLY A 215 3.13 -9.05 -11.06
CA GLY A 215 2.25 -9.25 -9.91
C GLY A 215 0.96 -9.98 -10.27
N THR A 216 0.43 -10.75 -9.31
CA THR A 216 -0.66 -11.71 -9.61
C THR A 216 -1.99 -11.04 -9.96
N THR A 217 -2.14 -9.76 -9.61
CA THR A 217 -3.30 -8.94 -9.95
C THR A 217 -2.90 -7.58 -10.51
N GLN A 218 -3.72 -7.03 -11.40
CA GLN A 218 -3.50 -5.66 -11.91
C GLN A 218 -3.51 -4.63 -10.77
N VAL A 219 -4.26 -4.86 -9.69
CA VAL A 219 -4.28 -3.95 -8.52
C VAL A 219 -2.89 -3.89 -7.87
N VAL A 220 -2.29 -5.05 -7.61
CA VAL A 220 -0.93 -5.14 -7.05
C VAL A 220 0.08 -4.50 -7.99
N GLN A 221 0.06 -4.87 -9.28
CA GLN A 221 0.98 -4.30 -10.27
C GLN A 221 0.91 -2.77 -10.30
N ARG A 222 -0.29 -2.20 -10.37
CA ARG A 222 -0.47 -0.75 -10.46
C ARG A 222 -0.12 -0.03 -9.17
N LEU A 223 -0.38 -0.62 -8.00
CA LEU A 223 0.04 -0.05 -6.72
C LEU A 223 1.57 -0.06 -6.57
N CYS A 224 2.23 -1.15 -6.97
CA CYS A 224 3.70 -1.23 -7.03
C CYS A 224 4.28 -0.20 -8.00
N GLY A 225 3.71 -0.05 -9.19
CA GLY A 225 4.10 1.00 -10.14
C GLY A 225 3.91 2.42 -9.59
N MET A 226 2.81 2.68 -8.87
CA MET A 226 2.59 3.96 -8.19
C MET A 226 3.64 4.20 -7.09
N CYS A 227 3.98 3.18 -6.30
CA CYS A 227 5.02 3.27 -5.27
C CYS A 227 6.39 3.62 -5.87
N ARG A 228 6.80 2.93 -6.94
CA ARG A 228 8.07 3.20 -7.64
C ARG A 228 8.14 4.64 -8.13
N ARG A 229 7.07 5.10 -8.78
CA ARG A 229 7.00 6.46 -9.32
C ARG A 229 6.97 7.52 -8.22
N SER A 230 6.24 7.27 -7.14
CA SER A 230 6.17 8.22 -6.03
C SER A 230 7.54 8.49 -5.43
N TRP A 231 8.33 7.43 -5.21
CA TRP A 231 9.68 7.58 -4.69
C TRP A 231 10.57 8.39 -5.65
N GLN A 232 10.53 8.09 -6.96
CA GLN A 232 11.28 8.89 -7.95
C GLN A 232 10.94 10.39 -7.86
N LEU A 233 9.65 10.73 -7.69
CA LEU A 233 9.19 12.12 -7.58
C LEU A 233 9.60 12.77 -6.25
N GLN A 234 9.54 12.04 -5.13
CA GLN A 234 9.99 12.54 -3.83
C GLN A 234 11.46 12.94 -3.87
N ARG A 235 12.32 12.17 -4.55
CA ARG A 235 13.74 12.50 -4.73
C ARG A 235 13.98 13.74 -5.58
N GLN A 236 13.13 14.00 -6.59
CA GLN A 236 13.25 15.18 -7.44
C GLN A 236 12.88 16.47 -6.69
N ASN A 237 12.00 16.35 -5.69
CA ASN A 237 11.52 17.48 -4.90
C ASN A 237 12.36 17.77 -3.65
N THR A 238 13.29 16.88 -3.27
CA THR A 238 14.25 17.14 -2.20
C THR A 238 15.37 18.04 -2.74
N PRO A 239 15.53 19.29 -2.24
CA PRO A 239 16.62 20.15 -2.67
C PRO A 239 17.98 19.48 -2.40
N PRO A 240 19.00 19.71 -3.24
CA PRO A 240 20.34 19.21 -2.96
C PRO A 240 20.82 19.77 -1.62
N ALA A 241 21.24 18.87 -0.73
CA ALA A 241 21.88 19.21 0.53
C ALA A 241 23.25 19.86 0.31
#